data_AF-A0A4R3N834-F1
#
_entry.id   AF-A0A4R3N834-F1
#
_cell.length_a   1.000
_cell.length_b   1.000
_cell.length_c   1.000
_cell.angle_alpha   90.00
_cell.angle_beta   90.00
_cell.angle_gamma   90.00
#
_symmetry.space_group_name_H-M   'P 1'
#
loop_
_entity.id
_entity.type
_entity.pdbx_description
1 polymer ?
#
loop_
_entity_poly.entity_id
_entity_poly.type
_entity_poly.pdbx_seq_one_letter_code
_entity_poly.pdbx_strand_id
1 'polypeptide(L)' 'AGNRYLRGSLYMPALSASRHDEHVKGYYRHLIEDRGLKKIQAVCAVMRKLLHAIHGMLKTGKPFDGQRFYVLPQAV' A
#
# COMPACT_ATOMS: atom_id res chain seq x y z
N ALA A 1 -7.39 14.47 9.19
CA ALA A 1 -8.30 13.50 8.54
C ALA A 1 -8.17 13.63 7.01
N GLY A 2 -8.34 12.54 6.25
CA GLY A 2 -8.28 12.56 4.77
C GLY A 2 -9.67 12.61 4.11
N ASN A 3 -9.74 12.97 2.82
CA ASN A 3 -10.98 13.06 2.05
C ASN A 3 -11.80 11.76 2.12
N ARG A 4 -13.09 11.84 2.49
CA ARG A 4 -14.00 10.69 2.62
C ARG A 4 -14.13 9.91 1.31
N TYR A 5 -14.24 10.59 0.18
CA TYR A 5 -14.40 9.96 -1.13
C TYR A 5 -13.17 9.13 -1.50
N LEU A 6 -11.97 9.69 -1.32
CA LEU A 6 -10.72 8.97 -1.59
C LEU A 6 -10.55 7.75 -0.68
N ARG A 7 -10.99 7.83 0.58
CA ARG A 7 -10.93 6.67 1.47
C ARG A 7 -11.91 5.57 1.04
N GLY A 8 -13.11 5.93 0.61
CA GLY A 8 -14.07 4.97 0.08
C GLY A 8 -13.56 4.28 -1.18
N SER A 9 -13.04 5.07 -2.15
CA SER A 9 -12.58 4.53 -3.42
C SER A 9 -11.31 3.68 -3.29
N LEU A 10 -10.40 4.01 -2.37
CA LEU A 10 -9.13 3.27 -2.19
C LEU A 10 -9.23 2.08 -1.23
N TYR A 11 -10.33 1.88 -0.51
CA TYR A 11 -10.45 0.78 0.44
C TYR A 11 -10.41 -0.59 -0.23
N MET A 12 -11.26 -0.84 -1.23
CA MET A 12 -11.28 -2.10 -1.97
C MET A 12 -10.00 -2.34 -2.80
N PRO A 13 -9.46 -1.34 -3.50
CA PRO A 13 -8.15 -1.46 -4.14
C PRO A 13 -7.02 -1.83 -3.18
N ALA A 14 -6.95 -1.22 -1.99
CA ALA A 14 -5.92 -1.55 -1.00
C ALA A 14 -6.05 -2.99 -0.47
N LEU A 15 -7.29 -3.45 -0.24
CA LEU A 15 -7.54 -4.84 0.15
C LEU A 15 -7.17 -5.83 -0.96
N SER A 16 -7.48 -5.51 -2.22
CA SER A 16 -7.12 -6.36 -3.35
C SER A 16 -5.61 -6.41 -3.54
N ALA A 17 -4.94 -5.26 -3.53
CA ALA A 17 -3.49 -5.16 -3.70
C ALA A 17 -2.74 -5.92 -2.60
N SER A 18 -3.16 -5.79 -1.33
CA SER A 18 -2.54 -6.54 -0.22
C SER A 18 -2.69 -8.06 -0.27
N ARG A 19 -3.56 -8.59 -1.15
CA ARG A 19 -3.74 -10.03 -1.35
C ARG A 19 -2.98 -10.56 -2.56
N HIS A 20 -3.00 -9.82 -3.67
CA HIS A 20 -2.50 -10.28 -4.96
C HIS A 20 -1.09 -9.79 -5.29
N ASP A 21 -0.66 -8.64 -4.75
CA ASP A 21 0.66 -8.08 -4.99
C ASP A 21 1.60 -8.42 -3.84
N GLU A 22 2.74 -9.03 -4.15
CA GLU A 22 3.70 -9.51 -3.15
C GLU A 22 4.33 -8.38 -2.34
N HIS A 23 4.66 -7.25 -2.98
CA HIS A 23 5.26 -6.10 -2.33
C HIS A 23 4.27 -5.39 -1.41
N VAL A 24 3.03 -5.21 -1.88
CA VAL A 24 1.97 -4.59 -1.06
C VAL A 24 1.61 -5.49 0.11
N LYS A 25 1.55 -6.81 -0.10
CA LYS A 25 1.35 -7.81 0.96
C LYS A 25 2.48 -7.78 1.98
N GLY A 26 3.73 -7.71 1.52
CA GLY A 26 4.91 -7.59 2.38
C GLY A 26 4.85 -6.34 3.26
N TYR A 27 4.48 -5.20 2.68
CA TYR A 27 4.28 -3.96 3.44
C TYR A 27 3.16 -4.10 4.47
N TYR A 28 2.03 -4.66 4.08
CA TYR A 28 0.88 -4.88 4.97
C TYR A 28 1.25 -5.79 6.15
N ARG A 29 1.99 -6.88 5.90
CA ARG A 29 2.49 -7.79 6.94
C ARG A 29 3.51 -7.12 7.84
N HIS A 30 4.51 -6.44 7.29
CA HIS A 30 5.49 -5.67 8.06
C HIS A 30 4.83 -4.71 9.05
N LEU A 31 3.76 -4.02 8.63
CA LEU A 31 3.04 -3.11 9.52
C LEU A 31 2.35 -3.85 10.68
N ILE A 32 1.87 -5.07 10.48
CA ILE A 32 1.15 -5.84 11.51
C ILE A 32 2.12 -6.61 12.40
N GLU A 33 3.04 -7.33 11.79
CA GLU A 33 3.95 -8.28 12.44
C GLU A 33 5.10 -7.53 13.12
N ASP A 34 5.80 -6.66 12.39
CA ASP A 34 6.99 -5.99 12.92
C ASP A 34 6.64 -4.72 13.71
N ARG A 35 5.60 -3.98 13.31
CA ARG A 35 5.18 -2.74 14.00
C ARG A 35 4.02 -2.91 14.95
N GLY A 36 3.38 -4.08 15.01
CA GLY A 36 2.24 -4.33 15.91
C GLY A 36 0.99 -3.51 15.63
N LEU A 37 0.82 -2.97 14.41
CA LEU A 37 -0.32 -2.12 14.08
C LEU A 37 -1.60 -2.94 13.90
N LYS A 38 -2.74 -2.34 14.23
CA LYS A 38 -4.05 -2.96 13.96
C LYS A 38 -4.25 -3.09 12.45
N LYS A 39 -4.95 -4.15 12.02
CA LYS A 39 -5.25 -4.42 10.60
C LYS A 39 -5.81 -3.19 9.85
N ILE A 40 -6.73 -2.45 10.48
CA ILE A 40 -7.31 -1.24 9.88
C ILE A 40 -6.28 -0.10 9.70
N GLN A 41 -5.30 0.02 10.60
CA GLN A 41 -4.22 0.99 10.48
C GLN A 41 -3.26 0.60 9.34
N ALA A 42 -2.97 -0.69 9.20
CA ALA A 42 -2.17 -1.21 8.10
C ALA A 42 -2.87 -0.96 6.74
N VAL A 43 -4.18 -1.20 6.63
CA VAL A 43 -4.95 -0.85 5.41
C VAL A 43 -4.90 0.66 5.14
N CYS A 44 -5.09 1.51 6.15
CA CYS A 44 -4.99 2.97 5.97
C CYS A 44 -3.60 3.40 5.46
N ALA A 45 -2.53 2.77 5.95
CA ALA A 45 -1.17 3.04 5.51
C ALA A 45 -0.94 2.60 4.05
N VAL A 46 -1.47 1.44 3.66
CA VAL A 46 -1.46 0.95 2.27
C VAL A 46 -2.19 1.93 1.36
N MET A 47 -3.41 2.35 1.73
CA MET A 47 -4.18 3.34 0.96
C MET A 47 -3.40 4.64 0.75
N ARG A 48 -2.75 5.15 1.81
CA ARG A 48 -1.94 6.38 1.71
C ARG A 48 -0.76 6.18 0.77
N LYS A 49 -0.09 5.02 0.82
CA LYS A 49 1.07 4.74 -0.04
C LYS A 49 0.65 4.55 -1.50
N LEU A 50 -0.49 3.89 -1.75
CA LEU A 50 -1.09 3.76 -3.09
C LEU A 50 -1.43 5.13 -3.69
N LEU A 51 -1.97 6.04 -2.91
CA LEU A 51 -2.27 7.39 -3.37
C LEU A 51 -1.01 8.13 -3.86
N HIS A 52 0.10 8.01 -3.14
CA HIS A 52 1.38 8.60 -3.58
C HIS A 52 1.92 7.91 -4.83
N ALA A 53 1.80 6.59 -4.92
CA ALA A 53 2.20 5.84 -6.11
C ALA A 53 1.42 6.31 -7.35
N ILE A 54 0.09 6.42 -7.26
CA ILE A 54 -0.77 6.93 -8.33
C ILE A 54 -0.34 8.34 -8.74
N HIS A 55 -0.13 9.23 -7.77
CA HIS A 55 0.33 10.59 -8.06
C HIS A 55 1.69 10.60 -8.78
N GLY A 56 2.65 9.77 -8.33
CA GLY A 56 3.96 9.64 -8.97
C GLY A 56 3.88 9.07 -10.38
N MET A 57 3.04 8.05 -10.61
CA MET A 57 2.77 7.47 -11.92
C MET A 57 2.21 8.51 -12.88
N LEU A 58 1.18 9.25 -12.46
CA LEU A 58 0.56 10.29 -13.28
C LEU A 58 1.54 11.43 -13.60
N LYS A 59 2.40 11.82 -12.64
CA LYS A 59 3.38 12.89 -12.86
C LYS A 59 4.53 12.49 -13.78
N THR A 60 4.94 11.22 -13.75
CA THR A 60 6.14 10.75 -14.48
C THR A 60 5.81 9.94 -15.72
N GLY A 61 4.54 9.60 -15.95
CA GLY A 61 4.10 8.73 -17.05
C GLY A 61 4.60 7.29 -16.94
N LYS A 62 5.08 6.86 -15.76
CA LYS A 62 5.64 5.53 -15.54
C LYS A 62 4.59 4.56 -15.00
N PRO A 63 4.66 3.27 -15.37
CA PRO A 63 3.78 2.25 -14.79
C PRO A 63 4.04 2.06 -13.29
N PHE A 64 3.12 1.35 -12.62
CA PHE A 64 3.29 0.98 -11.23
C PHE A 64 4.48 0.02 -11.07
N ASP A 65 5.31 0.28 -10.06
CA ASP A 65 6.47 -0.53 -9.72
C ASP A 65 6.36 -0.95 -8.25
N GLY A 66 6.12 -2.25 -8.03
CA GLY A 66 5.94 -2.84 -6.71
C GLY A 66 7.21 -2.77 -5.85
N GLN A 67 8.40 -2.82 -6.44
CA GLN A 67 9.66 -2.73 -5.69
C GLN A 67 9.82 -1.37 -5.02
N ARG A 68 9.40 -0.30 -5.70
CA ARG A 68 9.34 1.05 -5.12
C ARG A 68 8.26 1.18 -4.06
N PHE A 69 7.20 0.37 -4.15
CA PHE A 69 6.16 0.35 -3.13
C PHE A 69 6.69 -0.23 -1.83
N TYR A 70 7.34 -1.39 -1.85
CA TYR A 70 7.99 -1.94 -0.66
C TYR A 70 9.06 -2.95 -1.06
N VAL A 71 10.28 -2.75 -0.55
CA VAL A 71 11.35 -3.71 -0.73
C VAL A 71 11.11 -4.85 0.24
N LEU A 72 10.91 -6.05 -0.31
CA LEU A 72 10.75 -7.25 0.50
C LEU A 72 12.08 -7.53 1.21
N PRO A 73 12.07 -7.82 2.53
CA PRO A 73 13.26 -8.28 3.21
C PRO A 73 13.68 -9.59 2.54
N GLN A 74 14.91 -9.62 2.02
CA GLN A 74 15.49 -10.82 1.44
C GLN A 74 15.57 -11.86 2.55
N ALA A 75 14.90 -13.01 2.37
CA ALA A 75 15.07 -14.13 3.28
C ALA A 75 16.54 -14.57 3.20
N VAL A 76 17.29 -14.28 4.26
CA VAL A 76 18.65 -14.78 4.48
C VAL A 76 18.57 -16.23 4.93
#